data_AF-M0LF89-F1
#
_entry.id   AF-M0LF89-F1
#
_cell.length_a   1.000
_cell.length_b   1.000
_cell.length_c   1.000
_cell.angle_alpha   90.00
_cell.angle_beta   90.00
_cell.angle_gamma   90.00
#
_symmetry.space_group_name_H-M   'P 1'
#
loop_
_entity.id
_entity.type
_entity.pdbx_description
1 polymer ?
#
loop_
_entity_poly.entity_id
_entity_poly.type
_entity_poly.pdbx_seq_one_letter_code
_entity_poly.pdbx_strand_id
1 'polypeptide(L)'
;MSEPADGSAGPSTLRTIADYQFGAGAGEAMFPPAESESLTIKRTSSGRPQQIHAENGRIASFGTDGRFTLGLEGGRRLAAALEHPSYRVVVDDESEPFVREEKNVFAKFVLEAGSEIRPGDEVLVVHERGELLAVGRAELDADAIADFETGMAVNVREGAPADD
;
A
#
# COMPACT_ATOMS: atom_id res chain seq x y z
N MET A 1 -25.22 -24.49 -4.95
CA MET A 1 -24.32 -23.54 -5.63
C MET A 1 -24.04 -22.45 -4.63
N SER A 2 -22.85 -22.44 -4.03
CA SER A 2 -22.43 -21.37 -3.13
C SER A 2 -22.29 -20.09 -3.95
N GLU A 3 -22.85 -18.98 -3.48
CA GLU A 3 -22.49 -17.67 -4.03
C GLU A 3 -20.97 -17.52 -3.94
N PRO A 4 -20.29 -17.04 -5.00
CA PRO A 4 -18.88 -16.71 -4.87
C PRO A 4 -18.76 -15.61 -3.81
N ALA A 5 -17.91 -15.81 -2.81
CA ALA A 5 -17.77 -14.95 -1.63
C ALA A 5 -17.52 -13.46 -1.94
N ASP A 6 -17.16 -13.13 -3.19
CA ASP A 6 -16.67 -11.81 -3.56
C ASP A 6 -17.62 -11.02 -4.48
N GLY A 7 -18.77 -11.58 -4.87
CA GLY A 7 -19.66 -11.00 -5.89
C GLY A 7 -20.28 -9.63 -5.53
N SER A 8 -20.23 -9.21 -4.26
CA SER A 8 -20.88 -7.99 -3.79
C SER A 8 -20.10 -7.26 -2.69
N ALA A 9 -18.80 -7.55 -2.49
CA ALA A 9 -18.03 -6.98 -1.39
C ALA A 9 -18.18 -5.45 -1.37
N GLY A 10 -18.93 -4.97 -0.38
CA GLY A 10 -19.26 -3.57 -0.17
C GLY A 10 -18.17 -2.88 0.65
N PRO A 11 -18.32 -1.58 0.93
CA PRO A 11 -17.34 -0.84 1.72
C PRO A 11 -17.01 -1.48 3.07
N SER A 12 -17.97 -2.11 3.75
CA SER A 12 -17.72 -2.84 5.00
C SER A 12 -16.77 -4.03 4.84
N THR A 13 -16.97 -4.84 3.80
CA THR A 13 -16.08 -5.97 3.49
C THR A 13 -14.68 -5.48 3.13
N LEU A 14 -14.58 -4.40 2.35
CA LEU A 14 -13.28 -3.80 1.99
C LEU A 14 -12.53 -3.32 3.23
N ARG A 15 -13.23 -2.71 4.21
CA ARG A 15 -12.65 -2.34 5.50
C ARG A 15 -12.11 -3.55 6.27
N THR A 16 -12.89 -4.61 6.39
CA THR A 16 -12.44 -5.84 7.07
C THR A 16 -11.19 -6.44 6.42
N ILE A 17 -11.11 -6.46 5.09
CA ILE A 17 -9.94 -6.98 4.37
C ILE A 17 -8.72 -6.08 4.62
N ALA A 18 -8.91 -4.76 4.61
CA ALA A 18 -7.82 -3.82 4.89
C ALA A 18 -7.32 -3.94 6.34
N ASP A 19 -8.22 -4.08 7.32
CA ASP A 19 -7.81 -4.35 8.72
C ASP A 19 -7.03 -5.67 8.86
N TYR A 20 -7.41 -6.69 8.08
CA TYR A 20 -6.69 -7.96 8.07
C TYR A 20 -5.29 -7.82 7.44
N GLN A 21 -5.17 -7.06 6.36
CA GLN A 21 -3.92 -6.95 5.60
C GLN A 21 -2.92 -5.97 6.24
N PHE A 22 -3.40 -4.88 6.84
CA PHE A 22 -2.59 -3.74 7.30
C PHE A 22 -2.71 -3.47 8.80
N GLY A 23 -3.46 -4.30 9.52
CA GLY A 23 -3.71 -4.11 10.95
C GLY A 23 -4.95 -3.27 11.25
N ALA A 24 -5.40 -3.35 12.50
CA ALA A 24 -6.64 -2.71 12.94
C ALA A 24 -6.63 -1.19 12.73
N GLY A 25 -7.70 -0.66 12.15
CA GLY A 25 -7.89 0.76 11.87
C GLY A 25 -7.53 1.14 10.42
N ALA A 26 -6.78 0.30 9.71
CA ALA A 26 -6.47 0.50 8.30
C ALA A 26 -7.72 0.50 7.41
N GLY A 27 -8.73 -0.30 7.76
CA GLY A 27 -10.00 -0.33 7.05
C GLY A 27 -10.69 1.03 7.04
N GLU A 28 -10.92 1.60 8.22
CA GLU A 28 -11.53 2.93 8.33
C GLU A 28 -10.67 4.02 7.71
N ALA A 29 -9.34 3.92 7.80
CA ALA A 29 -8.43 4.87 7.16
C ALA A 29 -8.54 4.83 5.62
N MET A 30 -8.49 3.63 5.01
CA MET A 30 -8.54 3.49 3.57
C MET A 30 -9.94 3.76 3.00
N PHE A 31 -10.99 3.31 3.69
CA PHE A 31 -12.38 3.42 3.24
C PHE A 31 -13.28 4.04 4.34
N PRO A 32 -13.15 5.35 4.63
CA PRO A 32 -13.91 6.01 5.68
C PRO A 32 -15.43 5.80 5.51
N PRO A 33 -16.17 5.51 6.61
CA PRO A 33 -17.63 5.38 6.53
C PRO A 33 -18.31 6.60 5.89
N ALA A 34 -17.83 7.81 6.21
CA ALA A 34 -18.35 9.06 5.66
C ALA A 34 -18.17 9.22 4.14
N GLU A 35 -17.17 8.56 3.55
CA GLU A 35 -16.88 8.61 2.11
C GLU A 35 -17.45 7.41 1.36
N SER A 36 -18.13 6.47 2.03
CA SER A 36 -18.49 5.18 1.42
C SER A 36 -19.36 5.30 0.17
N GLU A 37 -20.17 6.37 0.06
CA GLU A 37 -21.00 6.64 -1.12
C GLU A 37 -20.26 7.39 -2.24
N SER A 38 -19.17 8.08 -1.94
CA SER A 38 -18.36 8.79 -2.94
C SER A 38 -17.29 7.90 -3.58
N LEU A 39 -16.99 6.74 -2.97
CA LEU A 39 -16.04 5.78 -3.53
C LEU A 39 -16.53 5.21 -4.86
N THR A 40 -15.67 5.27 -5.87
CA THR A 40 -15.89 4.58 -7.14
C THR A 40 -15.27 3.19 -7.09
N ILE A 41 -16.12 2.16 -7.06
CA ILE A 41 -15.71 0.75 -7.08
C ILE A 41 -15.94 0.19 -8.47
N LYS A 42 -14.87 0.05 -9.25
CA LYS A 42 -14.90 -0.70 -10.52
C LYS A 42 -14.98 -2.19 -10.19
N ARG A 43 -15.93 -2.88 -10.83
CA ARG A 43 -16.19 -4.29 -10.62
C ARG A 43 -16.00 -5.08 -11.89
N THR A 44 -15.62 -6.35 -11.75
CA THR A 44 -15.63 -7.31 -12.86
C THR A 44 -17.07 -7.63 -13.29
N SER A 45 -17.23 -8.37 -14.39
CA SER A 45 -18.53 -8.88 -14.84
C SER A 45 -19.22 -9.79 -13.80
N SER A 46 -18.45 -10.43 -12.92
CA SER A 46 -18.96 -11.25 -11.81
C SER A 46 -19.31 -10.46 -10.55
N GLY A 47 -19.16 -9.12 -10.57
CA GLY A 47 -19.45 -8.24 -9.43
C GLY A 47 -18.30 -8.07 -8.43
N ARG A 48 -17.20 -8.82 -8.60
CA ARG A 48 -16.00 -8.73 -7.74
C ARG A 48 -15.38 -7.32 -7.82
N PRO A 49 -15.06 -6.66 -6.69
CA PRO A 49 -14.26 -5.44 -6.73
C PRO A 49 -12.96 -5.67 -7.48
N GLN A 50 -12.55 -4.69 -8.29
CA GLN A 50 -11.30 -4.74 -9.05
C GLN A 50 -10.43 -3.52 -8.75
N GLN A 51 -11.00 -2.32 -8.78
CA GLN A 51 -10.30 -1.08 -8.43
C GLN A 51 -11.21 -0.19 -7.60
N ILE A 52 -10.64 0.42 -6.57
CA ILE A 52 -11.34 1.33 -5.67
C ILE A 52 -10.63 2.68 -5.75
N HIS A 53 -11.42 3.72 -6.03
CA HIS A 53 -10.95 5.08 -6.21
C HIS A 53 -11.71 6.02 -5.27
N ALA A 54 -11.00 6.98 -4.71
CA ALA A 54 -11.56 8.22 -4.19
C ALA A 54 -11.38 9.34 -5.22
N GLU A 55 -11.85 10.54 -4.89
CA GLU A 55 -11.68 11.73 -5.72
C GLU A 55 -10.20 12.02 -6.04
N ASN A 56 -9.32 11.87 -5.04
CA ASN A 56 -7.90 12.15 -5.15
C ASN A 56 -7.08 11.04 -5.85
N GLY A 57 -7.72 9.94 -6.27
CA GLY A 57 -7.07 8.89 -7.05
C GLY A 57 -7.37 7.46 -6.59
N ARG A 58 -6.52 6.52 -7.04
CA ARG A 58 -6.67 5.10 -6.75
C ARG A 58 -6.26 4.79 -5.32
N ILE A 59 -7.19 4.27 -4.52
CA ILE A 59 -6.90 3.75 -3.18
C ILE A 59 -6.19 2.42 -3.29
N ALA A 60 -6.82 1.46 -3.97
CA ALA A 60 -6.30 0.11 -4.12
C ALA A 60 -6.88 -0.60 -5.35
N SER A 61 -6.19 -1.62 -5.84
CA SER A 61 -6.79 -2.67 -6.66
C SER A 61 -6.99 -3.93 -5.82
N PHE A 62 -8.07 -4.66 -6.07
CA PHE A 62 -8.37 -5.91 -5.37
C PHE A 62 -8.00 -7.11 -6.24
N GLY A 63 -6.96 -7.83 -5.82
CA GLY A 63 -6.43 -9.00 -6.48
C GLY A 63 -7.36 -10.20 -6.45
N THR A 64 -7.11 -11.17 -7.32
CA THR A 64 -7.82 -12.46 -7.31
C THR A 64 -7.37 -13.37 -6.18
N ASP A 65 -6.27 -13.02 -5.52
CA ASP A 65 -5.73 -13.65 -4.31
C ASP A 65 -6.40 -13.11 -3.02
N GLY A 66 -7.36 -12.19 -3.15
CA GLY A 66 -8.06 -11.60 -2.01
C GLY A 66 -7.24 -10.53 -1.27
N ARG A 67 -6.17 -10.02 -1.88
CA ARG A 67 -5.32 -8.95 -1.31
C ARG A 67 -5.49 -7.64 -2.05
N PHE A 68 -5.24 -6.55 -1.35
CA PHE A 68 -5.10 -5.23 -1.97
C PHE A 68 -3.70 -5.03 -2.50
N THR A 69 -3.63 -4.38 -3.66
CA THR A 69 -2.44 -3.66 -4.12
C THR A 69 -2.69 -2.18 -3.99
N LEU A 70 -1.75 -1.43 -3.42
CA LEU A 70 -1.94 -0.02 -3.12
C LEU A 70 -1.81 0.85 -4.37
N GLY A 71 -2.64 1.90 -4.43
CA GLY A 71 -2.32 3.11 -5.17
C GLY A 71 -1.87 4.21 -4.21
N LEU A 72 -1.39 5.34 -4.75
CA LEU A 72 -0.86 6.42 -3.91
C LEU A 72 -1.87 6.99 -2.92
N GLU A 73 -3.15 7.11 -3.30
CA GLU A 73 -4.17 7.62 -2.39
C GLU A 73 -4.37 6.68 -1.18
N GLY A 74 -4.31 5.36 -1.41
CA GLY A 74 -4.36 4.39 -0.32
C GLY A 74 -3.11 4.45 0.55
N GLY A 75 -1.94 4.61 -0.10
CA GLY A 75 -0.68 4.81 0.60
C GLY A 75 -0.69 6.03 1.51
N ARG A 76 -1.21 7.18 1.04
CA ARG A 76 -1.33 8.40 1.84
C ARG A 76 -2.27 8.22 3.03
N ARG A 77 -3.43 7.57 2.83
CA ARG A 77 -4.38 7.27 3.91
C ARG A 77 -3.75 6.39 4.99
N LEU A 78 -3.03 5.33 4.60
CA LEU A 78 -2.32 4.48 5.54
C LEU A 78 -1.16 5.23 6.23
N ALA A 79 -0.39 6.02 5.49
CA ALA A 79 0.69 6.83 6.05
C ALA A 79 0.20 7.85 7.09
N ALA A 80 -1.02 8.36 6.96
CA ALA A 80 -1.60 9.28 7.93
C ALA A 80 -2.17 8.57 9.17
N ALA A 81 -2.59 7.31 9.05
CA ALA A 81 -3.31 6.60 10.10
C ALA A 81 -2.44 5.65 10.92
N LEU A 82 -1.47 4.98 10.28
CA LEU A 82 -0.61 4.00 10.94
C LEU A 82 0.57 4.70 11.63
N GLU A 83 0.90 4.29 12.85
CA GLU A 83 2.07 4.79 13.57
C GLU A 83 3.36 4.52 12.78
N HIS A 84 4.33 5.44 12.81
CA HIS A 84 5.64 5.19 12.20
C HIS A 84 6.44 4.19 13.04
N PRO A 85 7.14 3.19 12.47
CA PRO A 85 7.37 2.93 11.04
C PRO A 85 6.43 1.87 10.41
N SER A 86 5.20 1.70 10.89
CA SER A 86 4.36 0.59 10.43
C SER A 86 4.13 0.57 8.92
N TYR A 87 4.36 -0.59 8.31
CA TYR A 87 4.35 -0.84 6.86
C TYR A 87 5.21 0.15 6.03
N ARG A 88 6.17 0.83 6.64
CA ARG A 88 7.06 1.78 5.95
C ARG A 88 8.43 1.18 5.68
N VAL A 89 9.00 1.57 4.54
CA VAL A 89 10.40 1.41 4.18
C VAL A 89 10.96 2.82 3.99
N VAL A 90 11.86 3.23 4.88
CA VAL A 90 12.40 4.58 4.96
C VAL A 90 13.69 4.66 4.15
N VAL A 91 13.79 5.67 3.30
CA VAL A 91 14.98 5.99 2.50
C VAL A 91 15.32 7.49 2.63
N ASP A 92 16.47 7.89 2.09
CA ASP A 92 16.95 9.28 2.10
C ASP A 92 16.98 9.91 0.70
N ASP A 93 17.63 11.08 0.63
CA ASP A 93 17.82 11.88 -0.58
C ASP A 93 18.53 11.09 -1.71
N GLU A 94 19.34 10.06 -1.42
CA GLU A 94 20.03 9.28 -2.46
C GLU A 94 19.04 8.44 -3.27
N SER A 95 17.96 7.99 -2.63
CA SER A 95 16.94 7.14 -3.25
C SER A 95 15.76 7.92 -3.79
N GLU A 96 15.44 9.06 -3.18
CA GLU A 96 14.23 9.84 -3.48
C GLU A 96 13.92 10.02 -4.98
N PRO A 97 14.81 10.58 -5.82
CA PRO A 97 14.49 10.85 -7.22
C PRO A 97 14.15 9.57 -7.99
N PHE A 98 14.83 8.46 -7.69
CA PHE A 98 14.61 7.18 -8.36
C PHE A 98 13.30 6.54 -7.92
N VAL A 99 12.97 6.61 -6.63
CA VAL A 99 11.72 6.05 -6.10
C VAL A 99 10.51 6.77 -6.68
N ARG A 100 10.57 8.11 -6.79
CA ARG A 100 9.52 8.92 -7.43
C ARG A 100 9.36 8.60 -8.92
N GLU A 101 10.43 8.20 -9.60
CA GLU A 101 10.43 7.69 -10.98
C GLU A 101 10.11 6.18 -11.10
N GLU A 102 9.51 5.60 -10.05
CA GLU A 102 9.06 4.20 -10.00
C GLU A 102 10.20 3.17 -10.13
N LYS A 103 11.44 3.55 -9.77
CA LYS A 103 12.54 2.60 -9.64
C LYS A 103 12.43 1.86 -8.30
N ASN A 104 12.87 0.60 -8.31
CA ASN A 104 12.81 -0.27 -7.14
C ASN A 104 13.80 0.16 -6.05
N VAL A 105 13.44 -0.08 -4.79
CA VAL A 105 14.30 0.17 -3.62
C VAL A 105 15.17 -1.06 -3.39
N PHE A 106 16.46 -0.85 -3.15
CA PHE A 106 17.41 -1.90 -2.79
C PHE A 106 17.74 -1.83 -1.31
N ALA A 107 17.96 -3.00 -0.67
CA ALA A 107 18.14 -3.12 0.78
C ALA A 107 19.21 -2.18 1.35
N LYS A 108 20.36 -2.08 0.68
CA LYS A 108 21.47 -1.20 1.09
C LYS A 108 21.16 0.30 1.18
N PHE A 109 20.04 0.75 0.63
CA PHE A 109 19.61 2.16 0.68
C PHE A 109 18.46 2.38 1.67
N VAL A 110 18.02 1.34 2.38
CA VAL A 110 16.97 1.45 3.39
C VAL A 110 17.59 1.85 4.72
N LEU A 111 17.03 2.87 5.35
CA LEU A 111 17.43 3.37 6.67
C LEU A 111 16.68 2.68 7.82
N GLU A 112 15.39 2.41 7.60
CA GLU A 112 14.48 1.82 8.59
C GLU A 112 13.36 1.08 7.87
N ALA A 113 12.90 -0.04 8.44
CA ALA A 113 11.72 -0.76 7.95
C ALA A 113 10.82 -1.17 9.13
N GLY A 114 9.51 -1.13 8.93
CA GLY A 114 8.54 -1.64 9.90
C GLY A 114 8.77 -3.12 10.20
N SER A 115 9.00 -3.47 11.47
CA SER A 115 9.35 -4.83 11.90
C SER A 115 8.33 -5.93 11.56
N GLU A 116 7.09 -5.54 11.28
CA GLU A 116 6.00 -6.41 10.88
C GLU A 116 6.05 -6.81 9.40
N ILE A 117 6.80 -6.09 8.56
CA ILE A 117 6.83 -6.30 7.11
C ILE A 117 7.29 -7.73 6.80
N ARG A 118 6.53 -8.41 5.95
CA ARG A 118 6.87 -9.73 5.38
C ARG A 118 6.96 -9.67 3.86
N PRO A 119 7.67 -10.61 3.22
CA PRO A 119 7.73 -10.68 1.78
C PRO A 119 6.32 -10.82 1.20
N GLY A 120 6.02 -10.02 0.19
CA GLY A 120 4.71 -9.96 -0.45
C GLY A 120 3.73 -8.96 0.16
N ASP A 121 4.07 -8.32 1.28
CA ASP A 121 3.24 -7.26 1.85
C ASP A 121 3.32 -5.98 1.02
N GLU A 122 2.21 -5.25 1.00
CA GLU A 122 2.19 -3.90 0.46
C GLU A 122 2.81 -2.93 1.46
N VAL A 123 3.70 -2.08 0.96
CA VAL A 123 4.49 -1.16 1.79
C VAL A 123 4.47 0.26 1.24
N LEU A 124 4.71 1.19 2.15
CA LEU A 124 4.85 2.62 1.90
C LEU A 124 6.35 2.94 1.83
N VAL A 125 6.84 3.40 0.69
CA VAL A 125 8.21 3.93 0.63
C VAL A 125 8.16 5.39 1.01
N VAL A 126 8.84 5.75 2.09
CA VAL A 126 8.82 7.11 2.65
C VAL A 126 10.22 7.69 2.73
N HIS A 127 10.32 9.00 2.62
CA HIS A 127 11.55 9.71 2.97
C HIS A 127 11.73 9.69 4.50
N GLU A 128 12.96 9.81 5.00
CA GLU A 128 13.25 10.06 6.42
C GLU A 128 12.60 11.36 6.97
N ARG A 129 12.09 12.22 6.08
CA ARG A 129 11.32 13.43 6.41
C ARG A 129 9.83 13.12 6.67
N GLY A 130 9.40 11.88 6.45
CA GLY A 130 8.02 11.41 6.61
C GLY A 130 7.16 11.52 5.35
N GLU A 131 7.70 12.01 4.24
CA GLU A 131 6.97 12.16 2.98
C GLU A 131 6.77 10.82 2.28
N LEU A 132 5.57 10.53 1.78
CA LEU A 132 5.33 9.35 0.94
C LEU A 132 5.95 9.56 -0.45
N LEU A 133 6.91 8.72 -0.80
CA LEU A 133 7.60 8.74 -2.09
C LEU A 133 6.99 7.77 -3.09
N ALA A 134 6.52 6.60 -2.64
CA ALA A 134 5.91 5.59 -3.48
C ALA A 134 5.12 4.56 -2.66
N VAL A 135 4.35 3.72 -3.36
CA VAL A 135 3.84 2.46 -2.84
C VAL A 135 4.40 1.28 -3.63
N GLY A 136 4.54 0.14 -2.97
CA GLY A 136 5.12 -1.04 -3.60
C GLY A 136 4.86 -2.31 -2.80
N ARG A 137 5.56 -3.37 -3.19
CA ARG A 137 5.52 -4.67 -2.52
C ARG A 137 6.90 -4.98 -1.94
N ALA A 138 6.95 -5.39 -0.68
CA ALA A 138 8.16 -5.89 -0.06
C ALA A 138 8.61 -7.20 -0.73
N GLU A 139 9.87 -7.30 -1.11
CA GLU A 139 10.50 -8.53 -1.61
C GLU A 139 11.29 -9.25 -0.50
N LEU A 140 11.56 -8.56 0.60
CA LEU A 140 12.29 -9.03 1.77
C LEU A 140 11.48 -8.71 3.05
N ASP A 141 11.69 -9.45 4.14
CA ASP A 141 11.20 -9.05 5.46
C ASP A 141 12.08 -7.94 6.06
N ALA A 142 11.61 -7.33 7.14
CA ALA A 142 12.31 -6.23 7.82
C ALA A 142 13.72 -6.61 8.28
N ASP A 143 13.91 -7.82 8.82
CA ASP A 143 15.21 -8.29 9.30
C ASP A 143 16.20 -8.44 8.14
N ALA A 144 15.78 -9.06 7.03
CA ALA A 144 16.63 -9.16 5.84
C ALA A 144 16.91 -7.80 5.18
N ILE A 145 15.95 -6.87 5.19
CA ILE A 145 16.18 -5.50 4.72
C ILE A 145 17.28 -4.82 5.54
N ALA A 146 17.26 -4.97 6.87
CA ALA A 146 18.26 -4.39 7.76
C ALA A 146 19.65 -5.04 7.62
N ASP A 147 19.69 -6.35 7.36
CA ASP A 147 20.94 -7.12 7.32
C ASP A 147 21.63 -7.12 5.94
N PHE A 148 20.89 -6.95 4.84
CA PHE A 148 21.44 -7.17 3.50
C PHE A 148 22.07 -5.92 2.86
N GLU A 149 23.29 -6.09 2.35
CA GLU A 149 23.97 -5.07 1.52
C GLU A 149 23.61 -5.14 0.02
N THR A 150 22.78 -6.11 -0.39
CA THR A 150 22.35 -6.31 -1.78
C THR A 150 20.93 -6.85 -1.85
N GLY A 151 20.31 -6.80 -3.03
CA GLY A 151 18.95 -7.31 -3.24
C GLY A 151 17.89 -6.22 -3.21
N MET A 152 16.78 -6.49 -3.91
CA MET A 152 15.63 -5.59 -3.96
C MET A 152 14.86 -5.71 -2.64
N ALA A 153 14.65 -4.60 -1.94
CA ALA A 153 13.81 -4.53 -0.76
C ALA A 153 12.34 -4.31 -1.14
N VAL A 154 12.09 -3.41 -2.09
CA VAL A 154 10.73 -3.06 -2.53
C VAL A 154 10.65 -3.03 -4.05
N ASN A 155 9.69 -3.78 -4.57
CA ASN A 155 9.22 -3.66 -5.95
C ASN A 155 8.19 -2.52 -6.02
N VAL A 156 8.62 -1.36 -6.52
CA VAL A 156 7.79 -0.14 -6.57
C VAL A 156 6.73 -0.28 -7.67
N ARG A 157 5.51 0.16 -7.35
CA ARG A 157 4.34 0.05 -8.25
C ARG A 157 3.80 1.37 -8.75
N GLU A 158 3.89 2.41 -7.92
CA GLU A 158 3.40 3.75 -8.23
C GLU A 158 4.20 4.76 -7.41
N GLY A 159 4.84 5.70 -8.09
CA GLY A 159 5.68 6.75 -7.51
C GLY A 159 4.93 8.07 -7.36
N ALA A 160 5.11 8.76 -6.24
CA ALA A 160 4.55 10.08 -6.00
C ALA A 160 5.41 11.13 -6.72
N PRO A 161 4.92 11.78 -7.79
CA PRO A 161 5.68 12.83 -8.46
C PRO A 161 5.97 13.97 -7.46
N ALA A 162 7.10 14.64 -7.64
CA ALA A 162 7.40 15.85 -6.89
C ALA A 162 6.35 16.92 -7.25
N ASP A 163 5.93 17.73 -6.26
CA ASP A 163 5.13 18.92 -6.54
C ASP A 163 6.04 19.93 -7.26
N ASP A 164 5.63 20.40 -8.44
CA ASP A 164 6.32 21.44 -9.24
C ASP A 164 6.29 22.82 -8.55
#